data_AF-A0A2V9XHU2-F1
#
_entry.id   AF-A0A2V9XHU2-F1
#
_cell.length_a   1.000
_cell.length_b   1.000
_cell.length_c   1.000
_cell.angle_alpha   90.00
_cell.angle_beta   90.00
_cell.angle_gamma   90.00
#
_symmetry.space_group_name_H-M   'P 1'
#
loop_
_entity.id
_entity.type
_entity.pdbx_description
1 polymer ?
#
loop_
_entity_poly.entity_id
_entity_poly.type
_entity_poly.pdbx_seq_one_letter_code
_entity_poly.pdbx_strand_id
1 'polypeptide(L)'
;MNSSTVISEESSPSWLRLVLWAQAGLAVLAVGTAIVVGSRIKPLFETEQRLRDQIETDTQLLKIAQLNLDRYTKQLANAREAARFVTDGMNLYHERRYEDAVRSYDRALQLDPDNPYVLNLKGYSLLKARHVPEAAAALQKSVELDPTYAWGYFDLARAYCASLEYA
;
A
#
# COMPACT_ATOMS: atom_id res chain seq x y z
N MET A 1 -83.40 21.04 -8.75
CA MET A 1 -84.00 20.01 -7.87
C MET A 1 -83.28 18.70 -8.12
N ASN A 2 -82.73 18.15 -7.04
CA ASN A 2 -82.07 16.86 -6.94
C ASN A 2 -83.01 15.71 -7.31
N SER A 3 -82.46 14.64 -7.86
CA SER A 3 -82.96 13.28 -7.65
C SER A 3 -81.76 12.35 -7.71
N SER A 4 -81.17 12.16 -6.53
CA SER A 4 -80.11 11.20 -6.25
C SER A 4 -80.59 9.80 -6.61
N THR A 5 -80.00 9.22 -7.64
CA THR A 5 -80.14 7.80 -7.95
C THR A 5 -79.28 7.05 -6.93
N VAL A 6 -79.95 6.59 -5.88
CA VAL A 6 -79.44 5.58 -4.94
C VAL A 6 -79.16 4.33 -5.76
N ILE A 7 -77.89 4.04 -6.01
CA ILE A 7 -77.47 2.77 -6.60
C ILE A 7 -77.65 1.73 -5.49
N SER A 8 -78.80 1.05 -5.52
CA SER A 8 -79.17 -0.03 -4.62
C SER A 8 -78.16 -1.17 -4.70
N GLU A 9 -77.41 -1.36 -3.63
CA GLU A 9 -76.38 -2.37 -3.44
C GLU A 9 -77.01 -3.73 -3.09
N GLU A 10 -77.97 -4.24 -3.89
CA GLU A 10 -78.75 -5.42 -3.47
C GLU A 10 -79.30 -6.26 -4.64
N SER A 11 -78.44 -6.77 -5.54
CA SER A 11 -78.87 -7.79 -6.54
C SER A 11 -77.71 -8.58 -7.20
N SER A 12 -76.62 -8.87 -6.48
CA SER A 12 -75.59 -9.79 -7.00
C SER A 12 -76.05 -11.26 -6.87
N PRO A 13 -75.98 -12.09 -7.94
CA PRO A 13 -76.33 -13.51 -7.88
C PRO A 13 -75.57 -14.29 -6.79
N SER A 14 -76.23 -15.25 -6.14
CA SER A 14 -75.68 -16.02 -5.01
C SER A 14 -74.38 -16.76 -5.34
N TRP A 15 -74.24 -17.29 -6.57
CA TRP A 15 -73.02 -17.97 -7.02
C TRP A 15 -71.83 -17.02 -7.20
N LEU A 16 -72.05 -15.76 -7.59
CA LEU A 16 -71.01 -14.73 -7.70
C LEU A 16 -70.44 -14.38 -6.32
N ARG A 17 -71.28 -14.31 -5.29
CA ARG A 17 -70.83 -14.13 -3.90
C ARG A 17 -69.95 -15.29 -3.44
N LEU A 18 -70.31 -16.53 -3.76
CA LEU A 18 -69.51 -17.72 -3.42
C LEU A 18 -68.12 -17.72 -4.10
N VAL A 19 -68.05 -17.33 -5.38
CA VAL A 19 -66.77 -17.21 -6.09
C VAL A 19 -65.88 -16.12 -5.46
N LEU A 20 -66.46 -14.98 -5.10
CA LEU A 20 -65.73 -13.90 -4.44
C LEU A 20 -65.21 -14.32 -3.05
N TRP A 21 -66.01 -15.05 -2.25
CA TRP A 21 -65.56 -15.62 -0.97
C TRP A 21 -64.41 -16.62 -1.15
N ALA A 22 -64.49 -17.48 -2.17
CA ALA A 22 -63.43 -18.44 -2.47
C ALA A 22 -62.12 -17.75 -2.90
N GLN A 23 -62.20 -16.74 -3.76
CA GLN A 23 -61.03 -15.94 -4.18
C GLN A 23 -60.43 -15.16 -3.01
N ALA A 24 -61.26 -14.55 -2.16
CA ALA A 24 -60.79 -13.86 -0.96
C ALA A 24 -60.08 -14.83 0.01
N GLY A 25 -60.62 -16.04 0.22
CA GLY A 25 -59.99 -17.07 1.05
C GLY A 25 -58.63 -17.53 0.50
N LEU A 26 -58.54 -17.76 -0.81
CA LEU A 26 -57.28 -18.08 -1.50
C LEU A 26 -56.24 -16.95 -1.36
N ALA A 27 -56.66 -15.70 -1.50
CA ALA A 27 -55.78 -14.54 -1.33
C ALA A 27 -55.25 -14.43 0.11
N VAL A 28 -56.09 -14.64 1.13
CA VAL A 28 -55.66 -14.62 2.54
C VAL A 28 -54.66 -15.75 2.84
N LEU A 29 -54.87 -16.95 2.29
CA LEU A 29 -53.92 -18.06 2.44
C LEU A 29 -52.59 -17.79 1.72
N ALA A 30 -52.64 -17.22 0.51
CA ALA A 30 -51.44 -16.82 -0.23
C ALA A 30 -50.63 -15.75 0.52
N VAL A 31 -51.30 -14.75 1.11
CA VAL A 31 -50.65 -13.72 1.93
C VAL A 31 -50.08 -14.32 3.22
N GLY A 32 -50.83 -15.18 3.92
CA GLY A 32 -50.37 -15.85 5.13
C GLY A 32 -49.14 -16.73 4.90
N THR A 33 -49.13 -17.51 3.81
CA THR A 33 -47.96 -18.32 3.43
C THR A 33 -46.77 -17.46 3.03
N ALA A 34 -46.98 -16.37 2.28
CA ALA A 34 -45.92 -15.42 1.94
C ALA A 34 -45.29 -14.75 3.18
N ILE A 35 -46.08 -14.41 4.20
CA ILE A 35 -45.59 -13.85 5.47
C ILE A 35 -44.77 -14.90 6.24
N VAL A 36 -45.26 -16.15 6.34
CA VAL A 36 -44.55 -17.23 7.05
C VAL A 36 -43.25 -17.60 6.34
N VAL A 37 -43.25 -17.67 5.00
CA VAL A 37 -42.03 -17.91 4.22
C VAL A 37 -41.08 -16.70 4.35
N GLY A 38 -41.59 -15.48 4.18
CA GLY A 38 -40.84 -14.23 4.32
C GLY A 38 -40.14 -14.09 5.68
N SER A 39 -40.85 -14.39 6.77
CA SER A 39 -40.29 -14.37 8.13
C SER A 39 -39.23 -15.44 8.37
N ARG A 40 -39.29 -16.59 7.69
CA ARG A 40 -38.25 -17.64 7.75
C ARG A 40 -37.02 -17.32 6.90
N ILE A 41 -37.18 -16.65 5.75
CA ILE A 41 -36.07 -16.33 4.82
C ILE A 41 -35.35 -15.01 5.12
N LYS A 42 -36.04 -14.04 5.75
CA LYS A 42 -35.44 -12.76 6.13
C LYS A 42 -34.14 -12.90 6.94
N PRO A 43 -34.07 -13.71 8.02
CA PRO A 43 -32.81 -13.88 8.75
C PRO A 43 -31.73 -14.54 7.89
N LEU A 44 -32.09 -15.43 6.96
CA LEU A 44 -31.13 -16.05 6.03
C LEU A 44 -30.52 -15.01 5.09
N PHE A 45 -31.35 -14.14 4.52
CA PHE A 45 -30.88 -13.04 3.66
C PHE A 45 -29.99 -12.06 4.42
N GLU A 46 -30.36 -11.69 5.65
CA GLU A 46 -29.55 -10.85 6.52
C GLU A 46 -28.20 -11.50 6.85
N THR A 47 -28.17 -12.81 7.14
CA THR A 47 -26.91 -13.54 7.36
C THR A 47 -26.06 -13.62 6.09
N GLU A 48 -26.67 -13.85 4.93
CA GLU A 48 -25.95 -13.92 3.66
C GLU A 48 -25.34 -12.57 3.30
N GLN A 49 -26.07 -11.47 3.52
CA GLN A 49 -25.58 -10.12 3.31
C GLN A 49 -24.43 -9.79 4.27
N ARG A 50 -24.55 -10.09 5.56
CA ARG A 50 -23.43 -9.93 6.52
C ARG A 50 -22.19 -10.72 6.12
N LEU A 51 -22.38 -11.95 5.65
CA LEU A 51 -21.27 -12.78 5.17
C LEU A 51 -20.64 -12.18 3.91
N ARG A 52 -21.43 -11.62 2.99
CA ARG A 52 -20.89 -10.90 1.83
C ARG A 52 -20.07 -9.70 2.23
N ASP A 53 -20.59 -8.86 3.11
CA ASP A 53 -19.91 -7.66 3.60
C ASP A 53 -18.59 -8.04 4.32
N GLN A 54 -18.60 -9.12 5.10
CA GLN A 54 -17.41 -9.66 5.77
C GLN A 54 -16.38 -10.18 4.76
N ILE A 55 -16.80 -10.99 3.78
CA ILE A 55 -15.93 -11.51 2.72
C ILE A 55 -15.32 -10.37 1.90
N GLU A 56 -16.09 -9.33 1.60
CA GLU A 56 -15.59 -8.15 0.89
C GLU A 56 -14.51 -7.44 1.72
N THR A 57 -14.76 -7.23 3.01
CA THR A 57 -13.80 -6.63 3.93
C THR A 57 -12.51 -7.45 4.03
N ASP A 58 -12.64 -8.77 4.21
CA ASP A 58 -11.49 -9.69 4.30
C ASP A 58 -10.69 -9.73 2.99
N THR A 59 -11.37 -9.66 1.85
CA THR A 59 -10.73 -9.58 0.53
C THR A 59 -9.95 -8.27 0.35
N GLN A 60 -10.52 -7.15 0.80
CA GLN A 60 -9.83 -5.85 0.79
C GLN A 60 -8.60 -5.88 1.71
N LEU A 61 -8.72 -6.46 2.90
CA LEU A 61 -7.61 -6.61 3.84
C LEU A 61 -6.49 -7.46 3.24
N LEU A 62 -6.84 -8.58 2.58
CA LEU A 62 -5.85 -9.44 1.92
C LEU A 62 -5.10 -8.71 0.80
N LYS A 63 -5.81 -7.89 0.01
CA LYS A 63 -5.19 -7.08 -1.06
C LYS A 63 -4.18 -6.07 -0.49
N ILE A 64 -4.52 -5.42 0.62
CA ILE A 64 -3.61 -4.49 1.30
C ILE A 64 -2.39 -5.24 1.85
N ALA A 65 -2.59 -6.40 2.49
CA ALA A 65 -1.50 -7.21 3.01
C ALA A 65 -0.54 -7.67 1.90
N GLN A 66 -1.08 -8.10 0.75
CA GLN A 66 -0.28 -8.46 -0.42
C GLN A 66 0.52 -7.28 -0.98
N LEU A 67 -0.12 -6.11 -1.10
CA LEU A 67 0.57 -4.90 -1.56
C LEU A 67 1.70 -4.49 -0.62
N ASN A 68 1.47 -4.55 0.69
CA ASN A 68 2.49 -4.27 1.68
C ASN A 68 3.64 -5.27 1.56
N LEU A 69 3.34 -6.56 1.44
CA LEU A 69 4.36 -7.60 1.24
C LEU A 69 5.19 -7.36 -0.02
N ASP A 70 4.56 -7.03 -1.15
CA ASP A 70 5.26 -6.69 -2.39
C ASP A 70 6.20 -5.48 -2.19
N ARG A 71 5.71 -4.43 -1.54
CA ARG A 71 6.53 -3.26 -1.19
C ARG A 71 7.73 -3.65 -0.32
N TYR A 72 7.53 -4.46 0.72
CA TYR A 72 8.61 -4.90 1.60
C TYR A 72 9.64 -5.76 0.85
N THR A 73 9.19 -6.70 0.03
CA THR A 73 10.08 -7.57 -0.75
C THR A 73 10.90 -6.77 -1.76
N LYS A 74 10.31 -5.78 -2.41
CA LYS A 74 11.01 -4.86 -3.31
C LYS A 74 12.06 -4.01 -2.57
N GLN A 75 11.71 -3.45 -1.42
CA GLN A 75 12.66 -2.70 -0.58
C GLN A 75 13.83 -3.58 -0.13
N LEU A 76 13.54 -4.81 0.28
CA LEU A 76 14.58 -5.76 0.67
C LEU A 76 15.48 -6.16 -0.51
N ALA A 77 14.91 -6.32 -1.71
CA ALA A 77 15.68 -6.59 -2.93
C ALA A 77 16.62 -5.42 -3.26
N ASN A 78 16.12 -4.18 -3.22
CA ASN A 78 16.93 -2.98 -3.44
C ASN A 78 18.06 -2.87 -2.40
N ALA A 79 17.77 -3.12 -1.12
CA ALA A 79 18.79 -3.08 -0.06
C ALA A 79 19.88 -4.13 -0.27
N ARG A 80 19.51 -5.35 -0.70
CA ARG A 80 20.48 -6.40 -1.06
C ARG A 80 21.33 -6.01 -2.25
N GLU A 81 20.72 -5.42 -3.27
CA GLU A 81 21.44 -4.96 -4.46
C GLU A 81 22.39 -3.80 -4.14
N ALA A 82 21.97 -2.84 -3.32
CA ALA A 82 22.83 -1.78 -2.81
C ALA A 82 24.05 -2.36 -2.07
N ALA A 83 23.83 -3.33 -1.18
CA ALA A 83 24.91 -3.99 -0.44
C ALA A 83 25.92 -4.71 -1.37
N ARG A 84 25.45 -5.28 -2.49
CA ARG A 84 26.35 -5.86 -3.51
C ARG A 84 27.23 -4.79 -4.13
N PHE A 85 26.66 -3.67 -4.56
CA PHE A 85 27.44 -2.55 -5.11
C PHE A 85 28.44 -1.97 -4.11
N VAL A 86 28.10 -1.90 -2.82
CA VAL A 86 29.05 -1.51 -1.77
C VAL A 86 30.22 -2.49 -1.70
N THR A 87 29.93 -3.79 -1.66
CA THR A 87 30.96 -4.84 -1.60
C THR A 87 31.88 -4.78 -2.83
N ASP A 88 31.31 -4.64 -4.03
CA ASP A 88 32.07 -4.49 -5.27
C ASP A 88 32.95 -3.23 -5.24
N GLY A 89 32.41 -2.10 -4.74
CA GLY A 89 33.15 -0.87 -4.55
C GLY A 89 34.34 -1.02 -3.59
N MET A 90 34.16 -1.76 -2.49
CA MET A 90 35.24 -2.03 -1.53
C MET A 90 36.34 -2.89 -2.16
N ASN A 91 35.97 -3.91 -2.93
CA ASN A 91 36.93 -4.75 -3.65
C ASN A 91 37.73 -3.92 -4.67
N LEU A 92 37.06 -3.10 -5.47
CA LEU A 92 37.71 -2.20 -6.43
C LEU A 92 38.63 -1.18 -5.74
N TYR A 93 38.24 -0.68 -4.57
CA TYR A 93 39.09 0.18 -3.75
C TYR A 93 40.38 -0.54 -3.32
N HIS A 94 40.29 -1.79 -2.87
CA HIS A 94 41.45 -2.60 -2.52
C HIS A 94 42.37 -2.89 -3.71
N GLU A 95 41.79 -3.01 -4.91
CA GLU A 95 42.52 -3.08 -6.19
C GLU A 95 43.13 -1.73 -6.63
N ARG A 96 42.95 -0.65 -5.85
CA ARG A 96 43.36 0.73 -6.16
C ARG A 96 42.66 1.34 -7.39
N ARG A 97 41.53 0.77 -7.80
CA ARG A 97 40.69 1.28 -8.89
C ARG A 97 39.65 2.24 -8.32
N TYR A 98 40.12 3.39 -7.86
CA TYR A 98 39.32 4.30 -7.04
C TYR A 98 38.12 4.90 -7.77
N GLU A 99 38.27 5.27 -9.04
CA GLU A 99 37.18 5.80 -9.86
C GLU A 99 36.10 4.74 -10.13
N ASP A 100 36.50 3.48 -10.28
CA ASP A 100 35.57 2.36 -10.46
C ASP A 100 34.82 2.04 -9.17
N ALA A 101 35.51 2.14 -8.03
CA ALA A 101 34.91 2.04 -6.71
C ALA A 101 33.84 3.12 -6.50
N VAL A 102 34.15 4.37 -6.84
CA VAL A 102 33.19 5.49 -6.80
C VAL A 102 31.95 5.19 -7.63
N ARG A 103 32.10 4.70 -8.86
CA ARG A 103 30.94 4.34 -9.70
C ARG A 103 30.09 3.23 -9.08
N SER A 104 30.71 2.28 -8.38
CA SER A 104 29.96 1.23 -7.67
C SER A 104 29.19 1.81 -6.48
N TYR A 105 29.81 2.69 -5.69
CA TYR A 105 29.11 3.39 -4.61
C TYR A 105 27.98 4.29 -5.13
N ASP A 106 28.14 4.93 -6.30
CA ASP A 106 27.06 5.70 -6.92
C ASP A 106 25.84 4.82 -7.26
N ARG A 107 26.05 3.57 -7.68
CA ARG A 107 24.96 2.61 -7.89
C ARG A 107 24.29 2.19 -6.58
N ALA A 108 25.06 2.01 -5.51
CA ALA A 108 24.49 1.78 -4.18
C ALA A 108 23.64 2.97 -3.71
N LEU A 109 24.14 4.20 -3.90
CA LEU A 109 23.44 5.44 -3.52
C LEU A 109 22.22 5.74 -4.42
N GLN A 110 22.11 5.18 -5.62
CA GLN A 110 20.86 5.25 -6.39
C GLN A 110 19.71 4.47 -5.74
N LEU A 111 20.04 3.43 -4.97
CA LEU A 111 19.08 2.57 -4.28
C LEU A 111 18.83 3.02 -2.83
N ASP A 112 19.87 3.56 -2.18
CA ASP A 112 19.82 4.12 -0.83
C ASP A 112 20.60 5.46 -0.75
N PRO A 113 19.97 6.59 -1.14
CA PRO A 113 20.65 7.88 -1.34
C PRO A 113 21.21 8.54 -0.07
N ASP A 114 20.70 8.14 1.09
CA ASP A 114 20.98 8.75 2.38
C ASP A 114 21.71 7.79 3.31
N ASN A 115 22.51 6.89 2.74
CA ASN A 115 23.38 6.01 3.48
C ASN A 115 24.70 6.73 3.87
N PRO A 116 24.88 7.15 5.14
CA PRO A 116 26.06 7.91 5.55
C PRO A 116 27.35 7.11 5.38
N TYR A 117 27.29 5.79 5.58
CA TYR A 117 28.44 4.90 5.42
C TYR A 117 28.92 4.84 3.97
N VAL A 118 28.00 4.65 3.01
CA VAL A 118 28.35 4.60 1.58
C VAL A 118 28.84 5.96 1.08
N LEU A 119 28.27 7.07 1.57
CA LEU A 119 28.75 8.42 1.28
C LEU A 119 30.19 8.64 1.77
N ASN A 120 30.53 8.14 2.97
CA ASN A 120 31.90 8.19 3.47
C ASN A 120 32.85 7.33 2.62
N LEU A 121 32.48 6.09 2.27
CA LEU A 121 33.29 5.22 1.40
C LEU A 121 33.55 5.88 0.03
N LYS A 122 32.52 6.49 -0.56
CA LYS A 122 32.64 7.26 -1.81
C LYS A 122 33.61 8.42 -1.63
N GLY A 123 33.41 9.25 -0.61
CA GLY A 123 34.26 10.40 -0.34
C GLY A 123 35.72 10.03 -0.09
N TYR A 124 35.95 8.96 0.68
CA TYR A 124 37.29 8.44 0.93
C TYR A 124 37.97 7.92 -0.35
N SER A 125 37.21 7.26 -1.23
CA SER A 125 37.71 6.80 -2.53
C SER A 125 38.02 7.98 -3.46
N LEU A 126 37.19 9.02 -3.45
CA LEU A 126 37.44 10.27 -4.20
C LEU A 126 38.72 10.97 -3.73
N LEU A 127 39.02 10.99 -2.42
CA LEU A 127 40.30 11.49 -1.92
C LEU A 127 41.49 10.71 -2.48
N LYS A 128 41.38 9.38 -2.58
CA LYS A 128 42.44 8.55 -3.18
C LYS A 128 42.59 8.79 -4.69
N ALA A 129 41.48 9.10 -5.38
CA ALA A 129 41.46 9.50 -6.78
C ALA A 129 41.83 10.98 -7.01
N ARG A 130 42.16 11.75 -5.96
CA ARG A 130 42.48 13.19 -6.00
C ARG A 130 41.33 14.11 -6.45
N HIS A 131 40.09 13.63 -6.40
CA HIS A 131 38.88 14.44 -6.60
C HIS A 131 38.45 15.09 -5.28
N VAL A 132 39.25 16.05 -4.80
CA VAL A 132 39.12 16.61 -3.45
C VAL A 132 37.81 17.39 -3.24
N PRO A 133 37.34 18.25 -4.17
CA PRO A 133 36.07 18.97 -3.98
C PRO A 133 34.86 18.03 -3.85
N GLU A 134 34.77 17.03 -4.72
CA GLU A 134 33.70 16.04 -4.70
C GLU A 134 33.77 15.14 -3.46
N ALA A 135 34.99 14.83 -3.00
CA ALA A 135 35.19 14.09 -1.77
C ALA A 135 34.67 14.84 -0.55
N ALA A 136 35.02 16.12 -0.42
CA ALA A 136 34.57 16.97 0.69
C ALA A 136 33.04 17.07 0.72
N ALA A 137 32.40 17.24 -0.44
CA ALA A 137 30.94 17.28 -0.53
C ALA A 137 30.28 15.96 -0.08
N ALA A 138 30.81 14.81 -0.51
CA ALA A 138 30.28 13.50 -0.11
C ALA A 138 30.46 13.23 1.39
N LEU A 139 31.63 13.58 1.94
CA LEU A 139 31.95 13.44 3.36
C LEU A 139 31.13 14.38 4.24
N GLN A 140 30.89 15.60 3.78
CA GLN A 140 30.03 16.57 4.44
C GLN A 140 28.59 16.04 4.52
N LYS A 141 28.04 15.50 3.42
CA LYS A 141 26.71 14.87 3.43
C LYS A 141 26.66 13.66 4.39
N SER A 142 27.74 12.87 4.46
CA SER A 142 27.83 11.72 5.38
C SER A 142 27.69 12.13 6.84
N VAL A 143 28.45 13.14 7.29
CA VAL A 143 28.41 13.62 8.69
C VAL A 143 27.13 14.40 9.03
N GLU A 144 26.49 15.01 8.04
CA GLU A 144 25.17 15.65 8.22
C GLU A 144 24.07 14.62 8.46
N LEU A 145 24.14 13.47 7.78
CA LEU A 145 23.18 12.37 7.93
C LEU A 145 23.42 11.56 9.21
N ASP A 146 24.69 11.33 9.57
CA ASP A 146 25.07 10.72 10.85
C ASP A 146 26.14 11.54 11.58
N PRO A 147 25.71 12.47 12.44
CA PRO A 147 26.63 13.27 13.26
C PRO A 147 27.40 12.48 14.32
N THR A 148 27.08 11.20 14.53
CA THR A 148 27.80 10.33 15.47
C THR A 148 28.91 9.52 14.80
N TYR A 149 28.99 9.58 13.46
CA TYR A 149 29.98 8.83 12.69
C TYR A 149 31.37 9.45 12.75
N ALA A 150 32.15 9.08 13.77
CA ALA A 150 33.48 9.63 14.02
C ALA A 150 34.45 9.52 12.83
N TRP A 151 34.40 8.43 12.07
CA TRP A 151 35.22 8.23 10.86
C TRP A 151 34.88 9.25 9.76
N GLY A 152 33.61 9.64 9.65
CA GLY A 152 33.16 10.68 8.72
C GLY A 152 33.86 12.02 8.96
N TYR A 153 33.95 12.46 10.22
CA TYR A 153 34.66 13.68 10.58
C TYR A 153 36.17 13.58 10.34
N PHE A 154 36.76 12.42 10.62
CA PHE A 154 38.19 12.20 10.36
C PHE A 154 38.52 12.32 8.87
N ASP A 155 37.74 11.68 8.00
CA ASP A 155 37.95 11.76 6.56
C ASP A 155 37.58 13.14 5.99
N LEU A 156 36.57 13.81 6.52
CA LEU A 156 36.23 15.18 6.15
C LEU A 156 37.38 16.15 6.48
N ALA A 157 37.97 16.04 7.67
CA ALA A 157 39.14 16.82 8.04
C ALA A 157 40.30 16.60 7.07
N ARG A 158 40.54 15.34 6.67
CA ARG A 158 41.55 15.01 5.65
C ARG A 158 41.23 15.62 4.29
N ALA A 159 39.96 15.67 3.90
CA ALA A 159 39.54 16.33 2.68
C ALA A 159 39.83 17.84 2.72
N TYR A 160 39.52 18.51 3.83
CA TYR A 160 39.82 19.93 3.98
C TYR A 160 41.32 20.23 4.04
N CYS A 161 42.12 19.39 4.70
CA CYS A 161 43.58 19.52 4.66
C CYS A 161 44.11 19.38 3.23
N ALA A 162 43.63 18.39 2.47
CA ALA A 162 44.01 18.22 1.08
C ALA A 162 43.60 19.44 0.23
N SER A 163 42.41 20.00 0.44
CA SER A 163 41.95 21.19 -0.30
C SER A 163 42.87 22.40 -0.11
N LEU A 164 43.47 22.55 1.06
CA LEU A 164 44.41 23.64 1.36
C LEU A 164 45.79 23.42 0.73
N GLU A 165 46.18 22.18 0.45
CA GLU A 165 47.45 21.85 -0.21
C GLU A 165 47.41 22.06 -1.74
N TYR A 166 46.22 22.09 -2.35
CA TYR A 166 46.01 22.27 -3.79
C TYR A 166 45.49 23.67 -4.17
N ALA A 167 45.39 24.60 -3.22
CA ALA A 167 45.01 26.00 -3.42
C ALA A 167 46.23 26.91 -3.60
#